data_AF-W7Q092-F1
#
_entry.id   AF-W7Q092-F1
#
_cell.length_a   1.000
_cell.length_b   1.000
_cell.length_c   1.000
_cell.angle_alpha   90.00
_cell.angle_beta   90.00
_cell.angle_gamma   90.00
#
_symmetry.space_group_name_H-M   'P 1'
#
loop_
_entity.id
_entity.type
_entity.pdbx_description
1 polymer ?
#
loop_
_entity_poly.entity_id
_entity_poly.type
_entity_poly.pdbx_seq_one_letter_code
_entity_poly.pdbx_strand_id
1 'polypeptide(L)'
;MIGAVAGHMIMGYGLSVISLMGMLALSGVVINDALVLIDYANRRRREGMGAREAIVAAATRRLRPIMMTTMTTFLGLAPMIFETSRQARFMIPMAISLGFGMLFATVILLVLVPCLYLMLERLRERIHGRQLTTESLEPTR
;
A
#
# COMPACT_ATOMS: atom_id res chain seq x y z
N MET A 1 -7.09 6.38 -3.40
CA MET A 1 -8.08 7.46 -3.65
C MET A 1 -7.60 8.44 -4.71
N ILE A 2 -6.46 9.10 -4.55
CA ILE A 2 -5.94 10.09 -5.53
C ILE A 2 -5.90 9.54 -6.97
N GLY A 3 -5.32 8.35 -7.18
CA GLY A 3 -5.29 7.73 -8.51
C GLY A 3 -6.67 7.38 -9.09
N ALA A 4 -7.63 7.01 -8.24
CA ALA A 4 -9.00 6.71 -8.68
C ALA A 4 -9.71 7.98 -9.18
N VAL A 5 -9.55 9.08 -8.44
CA VAL A 5 -10.09 10.40 -8.82
C VAL A 5 -9.43 10.91 -10.11
N ALA A 6 -8.10 10.82 -10.20
CA ALA A 6 -7.38 11.18 -11.41
C ALA A 6 -7.84 10.35 -12.63
N GLY A 7 -8.04 9.05 -12.46
CA GLY A 7 -8.57 8.18 -13.52
C GLY A 7 -9.97 8.57 -13.99
N HIS A 8 -10.86 8.97 -13.07
CA HIS A 8 -12.19 9.48 -13.41
C HIS A 8 -12.12 10.77 -14.23
N MET A 9 -11.24 11.69 -13.84
CA MET A 9 -11.02 12.94 -14.58
C MET A 9 -10.47 12.69 -15.98
N ILE A 10 -9.49 11.79 -16.13
CA ILE A 10 -8.88 11.46 -17.42
C ILE A 10 -9.88 10.77 -18.35
N MET A 11 -10.71 9.88 -17.83
CA MET A 11 -11.68 9.11 -18.64
C MET A 11 -13.03 9.82 -18.82
N GLY A 12 -13.23 10.98 -18.20
CA GLY A 12 -14.46 11.77 -18.33
C GLY A 12 -15.68 11.17 -17.60
N TYR A 13 -15.45 10.35 -16.56
CA TYR A 13 -16.52 9.76 -15.75
C TYR A 13 -16.67 10.49 -14.42
N GLY A 14 -17.92 10.79 -14.02
CA GLY A 14 -18.22 11.32 -12.70
C GLY A 14 -18.01 10.27 -11.60
N LEU A 15 -17.66 10.72 -10.39
CA LEU A 15 -17.65 9.86 -9.21
C LEU A 15 -19.09 9.41 -8.88
N SER A 16 -19.26 8.12 -8.65
CA SER A 16 -20.55 7.51 -8.33
C SER A 16 -20.44 6.58 -7.13
N VAL A 17 -21.58 6.14 -6.59
CA VAL A 17 -21.61 5.09 -5.54
C VAL A 17 -20.92 3.81 -6.01
N ILE A 18 -21.01 3.50 -7.30
CA ILE A 18 -20.34 2.35 -7.91
C ILE A 18 -18.81 2.56 -7.97
N SER A 19 -18.35 3.79 -8.20
CA SER A 19 -16.93 4.16 -8.07
C SER A 19 -16.42 3.91 -6.65
N LEU A 20 -17.22 4.24 -5.62
CA LEU A 20 -16.86 3.97 -4.22
C LEU A 20 -16.66 2.47 -3.96
N MET A 21 -17.49 1.59 -4.54
CA MET A 21 -17.29 0.15 -4.42
C MET A 21 -15.94 -0.29 -4.98
N GLY A 22 -15.53 0.27 -6.12
CA GLY A 22 -14.19 0.04 -6.70
C GLY A 22 -13.07 0.55 -5.80
N MET A 23 -13.26 1.69 -5.14
CA MET A 23 -12.31 2.24 -4.18
C MET A 23 -12.20 1.40 -2.90
N LEU A 24 -13.32 0.82 -2.42
CA LEU A 24 -13.31 -0.11 -1.30
C LEU A 24 -12.55 -1.39 -1.66
N ALA A 25 -12.82 -1.98 -2.83
CA ALA A 25 -12.07 -3.13 -3.32
C ALA A 25 -10.56 -2.83 -3.44
N LEU A 26 -10.21 -1.66 -3.99
CA LEU A 26 -8.83 -1.18 -4.07
C LEU A 26 -8.15 -1.14 -2.70
N SER A 27 -8.83 -0.65 -1.67
CA SER A 27 -8.26 -0.57 -0.33
C SER A 27 -7.82 -1.94 0.19
N GLY A 28 -8.62 -2.99 -0.04
CA GLY A 28 -8.28 -4.35 0.37
C GLY A 28 -7.02 -4.88 -0.31
N VAL A 29 -6.88 -4.66 -1.62
CA VAL A 29 -5.69 -5.09 -2.36
C VAL A 29 -4.44 -4.35 -1.89
N VAL A 30 -4.53 -3.03 -1.72
CA VAL A 30 -3.41 -2.20 -1.25
C VAL A 30 -2.99 -2.58 0.18
N ILE A 31 -3.95 -2.86 1.06
CA ILE A 31 -3.67 -3.33 2.43
C ILE A 31 -2.95 -4.68 2.39
N ASN A 32 -3.39 -5.62 1.55
CA ASN A 32 -2.75 -6.91 1.39
C ASN A 32 -1.28 -6.77 0.94
N ASP A 33 -1.01 -5.93 -0.05
CA ASP A 33 0.35 -5.71 -0.54
C ASP A 33 1.27 -5.10 0.53
N ALA A 34 0.75 -4.14 1.30
CA ALA A 34 1.49 -3.51 2.40
C ALA A 34 1.72 -4.51 3.55
N LEU A 35 0.71 -5.29 3.92
CA LEU A 35 0.79 -6.28 4.99
C LEU A 35 1.89 -7.30 4.69
N VAL A 36 1.91 -7.88 3.50
CA VAL A 36 2.91 -8.90 3.17
C VAL A 36 4.32 -8.29 3.08
N LEU A 37 4.46 -7.03 2.65
CA LEU A 37 5.74 -6.33 2.66
C LEU A 37 6.25 -6.13 4.10
N ILE A 38 5.40 -5.63 4.99
CA ILE A 38 5.73 -5.40 6.41
C ILE A 38 5.99 -6.72 7.13
N ASP A 39 5.19 -7.76 6.90
CA ASP A 39 5.39 -9.08 7.50
C ASP A 39 6.76 -9.66 7.12
N TYR A 40 7.14 -9.57 5.85
CA TYR A 40 8.46 -10.00 5.42
C TYR A 40 9.57 -9.21 6.13
N ALA A 41 9.46 -7.88 6.22
CA ALA A 41 10.42 -7.06 6.96
C ALA A 41 10.50 -7.46 8.45
N ASN A 42 9.35 -7.72 9.09
CA ASN A 42 9.29 -8.15 10.49
C ASN A 42 9.91 -9.53 10.71
N ARG A 43 9.69 -10.48 9.79
CA ARG A 43 10.36 -11.79 9.85
C ARG A 43 11.87 -11.63 9.75
N ARG A 44 12.35 -10.81 8.82
CA ARG A 44 13.77 -10.47 8.68
C ARG A 44 14.35 -9.80 9.92
N ARG A 45 13.57 -8.94 10.59
CA ARG A 45 13.94 -8.37 11.89
C ARG A 45 14.09 -9.42 12.99
N ARG A 46 13.16 -10.39 13.06
CA ARG A 46 13.23 -11.50 14.04
C ARG A 46 14.42 -12.43 13.80
N GLU A 47 14.88 -12.52 12.56
CA GLU A 47 16.11 -13.23 12.18
C GLU A 47 17.40 -12.45 12.56
N GLY A 48 17.27 -11.26 13.18
CA GLY A 48 18.40 -10.48 13.71
C GLY A 48 18.87 -9.31 12.84
N MET A 49 18.27 -9.08 11.66
CA MET A 49 18.68 -7.96 10.80
C MET A 49 18.30 -6.59 11.37
N GLY A 50 19.08 -5.57 10.99
CA GLY A 50 18.75 -4.16 11.26
C GLY A 50 17.45 -3.73 10.57
N ALA A 51 16.71 -2.78 11.15
CA ALA A 51 15.41 -2.31 10.62
C ALA A 51 15.48 -1.84 9.17
N ARG A 52 16.52 -1.07 8.86
CA ARG A 52 16.79 -0.55 7.51
C ARG A 52 17.10 -1.65 6.51
N GLU A 53 17.92 -2.62 6.91
CA GLU A 53 18.29 -3.73 6.03
C GLU A 53 17.10 -4.64 5.77
N ALA A 54 16.33 -4.96 6.82
CA ALA A 54 15.15 -5.80 6.73
C ALA A 54 14.09 -5.23 5.77
N ILE A 55 13.78 -3.93 5.86
CA ILE A 55 12.77 -3.31 4.98
C ILE A 55 13.26 -3.15 3.53
N VAL A 56 14.54 -2.88 3.32
CA VAL A 56 15.14 -2.83 1.97
C VAL A 56 15.14 -4.21 1.32
N ALA A 57 15.50 -5.25 2.07
CA ALA A 57 15.42 -6.64 1.61
C ALA A 57 13.97 -7.03 1.27
N ALA A 58 13.01 -6.64 2.12
CA ALA A 58 11.58 -6.85 1.89
C ALA A 58 11.10 -6.16 0.61
N ALA A 59 11.39 -4.87 0.45
CA ALA A 59 11.00 -4.09 -0.71
C ALA A 59 11.57 -4.68 -2.00
N THR A 60 12.86 -5.03 -2.01
CA THR A 60 13.53 -5.61 -3.18
C THR A 60 12.92 -6.95 -3.60
N ARG A 61 12.61 -7.82 -2.62
CA ARG A 61 11.98 -9.12 -2.87
C ARG A 61 10.53 -9.00 -3.33
N ARG A 62 9.78 -8.04 -2.79
CA ARG A 62 8.33 -7.89 -3.01
C ARG A 62 7.96 -6.98 -4.17
N LEU A 63 8.89 -6.13 -4.63
CA LEU A 63 8.67 -5.22 -5.75
C LEU A 63 8.13 -5.95 -6.98
N ARG A 64 8.77 -7.05 -7.40
CA ARG A 64 8.36 -7.81 -8.58
C ARG A 64 6.95 -8.40 -8.43
N PRO A 65 6.62 -9.17 -7.36
CA PRO A 65 5.26 -9.64 -7.14
C PRO A 65 4.19 -8.54 -7.11
N ILE A 66 4.43 -7.43 -6.39
CA ILE A 66 3.45 -6.34 -6.25
C ILE A 66 3.16 -5.69 -7.61
N MET A 67 4.21 -5.45 -8.42
CA MET A 67 4.06 -4.91 -9.77
C MET A 67 3.30 -5.88 -10.69
N MET A 68 3.53 -7.20 -10.57
CA MET A 68 2.81 -8.22 -11.34
C MET A 68 1.31 -8.26 -10.99
N THR A 69 0.96 -8.20 -9.71
CA THR A 69 -0.44 -8.13 -9.28
C THR A 69 -1.10 -6.87 -9.83
N THR A 70 -0.45 -5.72 -9.67
CA THR A 70 -0.95 -4.43 -10.14
C THR A 70 -1.20 -4.45 -11.65
N MET A 71 -0.23 -4.95 -12.42
CA MET A 71 -0.34 -5.05 -13.87
C MET A 71 -1.44 -6.03 -14.28
N THR A 72 -1.50 -7.21 -13.67
CA THR A 72 -2.54 -8.21 -13.96
C THR A 72 -3.94 -7.65 -13.70
N THR A 73 -4.15 -6.98 -12.57
CA THR A 73 -5.46 -6.37 -12.26
C THR A 73 -5.79 -5.24 -13.22
N PHE A 74 -4.84 -4.35 -13.52
CA PHE A 74 -5.09 -3.25 -14.45
C PHE A 74 -5.42 -3.77 -15.85
N LEU A 75 -4.62 -4.70 -16.39
CA LEU A 75 -4.85 -5.29 -17.70
C LEU A 75 -6.14 -6.12 -17.76
N GLY A 76 -6.50 -6.82 -16.68
CA GLY A 76 -7.77 -7.53 -16.57
C GLY A 76 -8.99 -6.60 -16.59
N LEU A 77 -8.85 -5.37 -16.08
CA LEU A 77 -9.89 -4.35 -16.09
C LEU A 77 -9.88 -3.47 -17.35
N ALA A 78 -8.75 -3.37 -18.04
CA ALA A 78 -8.59 -2.57 -19.25
C ALA A 78 -9.70 -2.78 -20.30
N PRO A 79 -10.08 -4.02 -20.69
CA PRO A 79 -11.15 -4.21 -21.67
C PRO A 79 -12.50 -3.68 -21.16
N MET A 80 -12.80 -3.84 -19.87
CA MET A 80 -14.02 -3.30 -19.27
C MET A 80 -14.04 -1.77 -19.28
N ILE A 81 -12.89 -1.12 -19.06
CA ILE A 81 -12.77 0.34 -19.06
C ILE A 81 -13.06 0.92 -20.46
N PHE A 82 -12.69 0.21 -21.53
CA PHE A 82 -12.90 0.63 -22.92
C PHE A 82 -14.20 0.08 -23.56
N GLU A 83 -15.00 -0.65 -22.79
CA GLU A 83 -16.26 -1.20 -23.26
C GLU A 83 -17.30 -0.08 -23.52
N THR A 84 -18.09 -0.22 -24.57
CA THR A 84 -19.06 0.81 -25.00
C THR A 84 -20.51 0.38 -24.83
N SER A 85 -20.76 -0.89 -24.51
CA SER A 85 -22.12 -1.39 -24.31
C SER A 85 -22.88 -0.64 -23.20
N ARG A 86 -24.15 -0.34 -23.46
CA ARG A 86 -25.04 0.38 -22.52
C ARG A 86 -25.18 -0.34 -21.18
N GLN A 87 -25.08 -1.67 -21.22
CA GLN A 87 -25.16 -2.53 -20.05
C GLN A 87 -23.85 -2.50 -19.25
N ALA A 88 -22.67 -2.42 -19.85
CA ALA A 88 -21.42 -2.33 -19.09
C ALA A 88 -21.17 -0.95 -18.47
N ARG A 89 -21.85 0.11 -18.95
CA ARG A 89 -21.60 1.50 -18.56
C ARG A 89 -21.73 1.79 -17.07
N PHE A 90 -22.51 1.00 -16.32
CA PHE A 90 -22.59 1.13 -14.86
C PHE A 90 -21.35 0.57 -14.14
N MET A 91 -20.63 -0.39 -14.74
CA MET A 91 -19.43 -1.01 -14.16
C MET A 91 -18.16 -0.21 -14.46
N ILE A 92 -18.15 0.57 -15.55
CA ILE A 92 -16.98 1.34 -15.98
C ILE A 92 -16.42 2.24 -14.87
N PRO A 93 -17.22 3.03 -14.11
CA PRO A 93 -16.69 3.86 -13.02
C PRO A 93 -16.05 3.06 -11.88
N MET A 94 -16.53 1.83 -11.64
CA MET A 94 -15.89 0.91 -10.68
C MET A 94 -14.51 0.48 -11.19
N ALA A 95 -14.45 0.03 -12.45
CA ALA A 95 -13.23 -0.45 -13.08
C ALA A 95 -12.16 0.65 -13.18
N ILE A 96 -12.55 1.88 -13.51
CA ILE A 96 -11.66 3.06 -13.52
C ILE A 96 -11.10 3.30 -12.11
N SER A 97 -11.96 3.27 -11.09
CA SER A 97 -11.53 3.51 -9.70
C SER A 97 -10.49 2.51 -9.24
N LEU A 98 -10.74 1.23 -9.51
CA LEU A 98 -9.86 0.14 -9.11
C LEU A 98 -8.58 0.12 -9.93
N GLY A 99 -8.67 0.21 -11.26
CA GLY A 99 -7.53 0.13 -12.17
C GLY A 99 -6.54 1.28 -11.99
N PHE A 100 -6.97 2.52 -12.19
CA PHE A 100 -6.11 3.70 -12.04
C PHE A 100 -5.71 3.92 -10.58
N GLY A 101 -6.62 3.64 -9.65
CA GLY A 101 -6.34 3.69 -8.23
C GLY A 101 -5.21 2.74 -7.82
N MET A 102 -5.18 1.52 -8.39
CA MET A 102 -4.15 0.53 -8.11
C MET A 102 -2.79 0.92 -8.67
N LEU A 103 -2.72 1.35 -9.94
CA LEU A 103 -1.46 1.82 -10.54
C LEU A 103 -0.79 2.91 -9.68
N PHE A 104 -1.57 3.90 -9.26
CA PHE A 104 -1.06 5.00 -8.44
C PHE A 104 -0.75 4.57 -7.01
N ALA A 105 -1.62 3.76 -6.40
CA ALA A 105 -1.44 3.29 -5.02
C ALA A 105 -0.19 2.42 -4.89
N THR A 106 0.13 1.59 -5.88
CA THR A 106 1.32 0.73 -5.85
C THR A 106 2.61 1.54 -5.85
N VAL A 107 2.69 2.59 -6.68
CA VAL A 107 3.86 3.48 -6.70
C VAL A 107 4.05 4.14 -5.34
N ILE A 108 2.96 4.65 -4.74
CA ILE A 108 3.00 5.24 -3.40
C ILE A 108 3.38 4.20 -2.35
N LEU A 109 2.77 3.01 -2.37
CA LEU A 109 2.97 1.96 -1.38
C LEU A 109 4.44 1.57 -1.29
N LEU A 110 5.11 1.38 -2.43
CA LEU A 110 6.50 0.97 -2.49
C LEU A 110 7.48 2.00 -1.90
N VAL A 111 7.09 3.27 -1.82
CA VAL A 111 7.89 4.34 -1.21
C VAL A 111 7.45 4.60 0.23
N LEU A 112 6.14 4.80 0.42
CA LEU A 112 5.54 5.22 1.67
C LEU A 112 5.65 4.15 2.76
N VAL A 113 5.40 2.88 2.43
CA VAL A 113 5.43 1.80 3.43
C VAL A 113 6.84 1.62 4.02
N PRO A 114 7.93 1.55 3.23
CA PRO A 114 9.28 1.52 3.79
C PRO A 114 9.63 2.73 4.65
N CYS A 115 9.23 3.93 4.23
CA CYS A 115 9.47 5.16 5.00
C CYS A 115 8.74 5.14 6.34
N LEU A 116 7.46 4.79 6.35
CA LEU A 116 6.65 4.69 7.58
C LEU A 116 7.20 3.61 8.52
N TYR A 117 7.59 2.45 7.98
CA TYR A 117 8.20 1.37 8.76
C TYR A 117 9.44 1.85 9.52
N LEU A 118 10.36 2.55 8.83
CA LEU A 118 11.57 3.07 9.47
C LEU A 118 11.29 4.18 10.47
N MET A 119 10.31 5.04 10.19
CA MET A 119 9.92 6.10 11.11
C MET A 119 9.34 5.53 12.41
N LEU A 120 8.48 4.51 12.30
CA LEU A 120 7.89 3.82 13.46
C LEU A 120 8.95 3.10 14.29
N GLU A 121 9.90 2.43 13.65
CA GLU A 121 10.95 1.72 14.39
C GLU A 121 11.88 2.70 15.12
N ARG A 122 12.27 3.81 14.48
CA ARG A 122 13.04 4.89 15.13
C ARG A 122 12.29 5.50 16.31
N LEU A 123 10.97 5.69 16.18
CA LEU A 123 10.14 6.22 17.25
C LEU A 123 10.07 5.22 18.42
N ARG A 124 9.90 3.92 18.13
CA ARG A 124 9.89 2.85 19.12
C ARG A 124 11.21 2.77 19.88
N GLU A 125 12.35 2.85 19.19
CA GLU A 125 13.68 2.89 19.80
C GLU A 125 13.85 4.11 20.72
N ARG A 126 13.36 5.30 20.30
CA ARG A 126 13.36 6.51 21.15
C ARG A 126 12.51 6.36 22.42
N ILE A 127 11.36 5.71 22.32
CA ILE A 127 10.45 5.51 23.45
C ILE A 127 11.01 4.46 24.43
N HIS A 128 11.51 3.33 23.93
CA HIS A 128 12.14 2.31 24.78
C HIS A 128 13.49 2.75 25.36
N GLY A 129 14.29 3.51 24.60
CA GLY A 129 15.55 4.07 25.08
C GLY A 129 15.40 5.04 26.26
N ARG A 130 14.20 5.63 26.44
CA ARG A 130 13.86 6.47 27.60
C ARG A 130 13.61 5.67 28.89
N GLN A 131 13.30 4.38 28.80
CA GLN A 131 13.00 3.56 29.98
C GLN A 131 14.29 3.15 30.73
N LEU A 132 15.36 2.82 30.02
CA LEU A 132 16.65 2.44 30.62
C LEU A 132 17.37 3.58 31.37
N THR A 133 17.07 4.84 31.03
CA THR A 133 17.63 6.02 31.71
C THR A 133 16.87 6.40 32.99
N THR A 134 15.64 5.90 33.16
CA THR A 134 14.81 6.22 34.33
C THR A 134 15.03 5.20 35.47
N GLU A 135 15.31 3.94 35.13
CA GLU A 135 15.58 2.85 36.09
C GLU A 135 16.98 2.92 36.72
N SER A 136 17.92 3.63 36.09
CA SER A 136 19.28 3.87 36.62
C SER A 136 19.39 5.06 37.59
N LEU A 137 18.25 5.71 37.91
CA LEU A 137 18.17 6.86 38.82
C LEU A 137 17.48 6.55 40.15
N GLU A 138 17.18 5.29 40.47
CA GLU A 138 16.91 4.90 41.87
C GLU A 138 18.24 4.49 42.52
N PRO A 139 18.84 5.35 43.37
CA PRO A 139 19.93 4.92 44.21
C PRO A 139 19.33 3.96 45.24
N THR A 140 19.82 2.74 45.22
CA THR A 140 19.71 1.74 46.28
C THR A 140 19.83 2.44 47.64
N ARG A 141 18.71 2.54 48.37
CA ARG A 141 18.69 2.76 49.82
C ARG A 141 18.79 1.42 50.52
#